data_AF-A0A9X7CJK4-F1
#
_entry.id   AF-A0A9X7CJK4-F1
#
_cell.length_a   1.000
_cell.length_b   1.000
_cell.length_c   1.000
_cell.angle_alpha   90.00
_cell.angle_beta   90.00
_cell.angle_gamma   90.00
#
_symmetry.space_group_name_H-M   'P 1'
#
loop_
_entity.id
_entity.type
_entity.pdbx_description
1 polymer ?
#
loop_
_entity_poly.entity_id
_entity_poly.type
_entity_poly.pdbx_seq_one_letter_code
_entity_poly.pdbx_strand_id
1 'polypeptide(L)'
;MKKQNVMKTFLYRETFPSLIDKGKHTIPSNGNFEYTIESAESLQNSRIVDIFWEASEINAISISEKDNESIPYDSVKICFYNNSNSTIDIRLYTIEEFETGIIEVEGESS
;
A
#
# COMPACT_ATOMS: atom_id res chain seq x y z
N MET A 1 -31.01 -35.77 8.14
CA MET A 1 -30.33 -34.60 8.73
C MET A 1 -30.75 -33.36 7.96
N LYS A 2 -31.22 -32.29 8.62
CA LYS A 2 -31.45 -31.00 7.95
C LYS A 2 -30.09 -30.36 7.69
N LYS A 3 -29.77 -30.01 6.44
CA LYS A 3 -28.60 -29.19 6.13
C LYS A 3 -28.81 -27.80 6.75
N GLN A 4 -27.82 -27.29 7.46
CA GLN A 4 -27.84 -25.95 8.03
C GLN A 4 -27.27 -25.02 6.95
N ASN A 5 -28.06 -24.07 6.47
CA ASN A 5 -27.52 -23.02 5.60
C ASN A 5 -26.63 -22.13 6.47
N VAL A 6 -25.35 -22.02 6.10
CA VAL A 6 -24.40 -21.12 6.76
C VAL A 6 -24.25 -19.90 5.85
N MET A 7 -24.63 -18.73 6.36
CA MET A 7 -24.32 -17.48 5.68
C MET A 7 -22.85 -17.13 5.88
N LYS A 8 -22.16 -16.85 4.78
CA LYS A 8 -20.79 -16.34 4.78
C LYS A 8 -20.79 -14.90 4.31
N THR A 9 -20.09 -14.05 5.05
CA THR A 9 -19.98 -12.62 4.78
C THR A 9 -18.61 -12.32 4.22
N PHE A 10 -18.55 -11.60 3.09
CA PHE A 10 -17.31 -11.21 2.43
C PHE A 10 -17.28 -9.69 2.23
N LEU A 11 -16.11 -9.08 2.40
CA LEU A 11 -15.90 -7.68 2.06
C LEU A 11 -15.76 -7.53 0.54
N TYR A 12 -16.52 -6.60 -0.03
CA TYR A 12 -16.45 -6.21 -1.44
C TYR A 12 -15.66 -4.92 -1.58
N ARG A 13 -14.66 -4.94 -2.46
CA ARG A 13 -13.73 -3.83 -2.68
C ARG A 13 -13.81 -3.36 -4.12
N GLU A 14 -13.40 -2.11 -4.34
CA GLU A 14 -13.38 -1.50 -5.66
C GLU A 14 -12.63 -2.36 -6.68
N THR A 15 -13.18 -2.45 -7.88
CA THR A 15 -12.53 -3.14 -9.01
C THR A 15 -11.41 -2.29 -9.65
N PHE A 16 -11.44 -0.98 -9.42
CA PHE A 16 -10.48 -0.01 -9.96
C PHE A 16 -9.84 0.75 -8.81
N PRO A 17 -8.66 0.34 -8.33
CA PRO A 17 -8.00 1.03 -7.24
C PRO A 17 -7.50 2.42 -7.67
N SER A 18 -7.37 3.32 -6.71
CA SER A 18 -7.00 4.71 -6.95
C SER A 18 -5.52 4.95 -6.70
N LEU A 19 -4.89 5.76 -7.55
CA LEU A 19 -3.53 6.26 -7.33
C LEU A 19 -3.56 7.47 -6.39
N ILE A 20 -2.92 7.36 -5.23
CA ILE A 20 -2.87 8.39 -4.19
C ILE A 20 -1.45 8.94 -4.09
N ASP A 21 -1.30 10.26 -4.21
CA ASP A 21 -0.04 10.96 -3.98
C ASP A 21 0.24 11.07 -2.47
N LYS A 22 1.42 10.63 -2.05
CA LYS A 22 1.89 10.67 -0.65
C LYS A 22 2.88 11.80 -0.39
N GLY A 23 3.21 12.57 -1.42
CA GLY A 23 4.00 13.79 -1.32
C GLY A 23 5.45 13.62 -1.75
N LYS A 24 6.15 14.75 -1.67
CA LYS A 24 7.54 14.90 -2.09
C LYS A 24 8.46 14.86 -0.88
N HIS A 25 9.55 14.11 -0.99
CA HIS A 25 10.58 13.99 0.04
C HIS A 25 11.97 14.18 -0.57
N THR A 26 12.94 14.56 0.25
CA THR A 26 14.32 14.75 -0.17
C THR A 26 15.24 13.83 0.61
N ILE A 27 16.04 13.05 -0.11
CA ILE A 27 17.03 12.15 0.46
C ILE A 27 18.41 12.83 0.37
N PRO A 28 19.11 13.03 1.49
CA PRO A 28 20.45 13.61 1.47
C PRO A 28 21.43 12.71 0.72
N SER A 29 22.52 13.30 0.19
CA SER A 29 23.60 12.54 -0.45
C SER A 29 24.16 11.47 0.47
N ASN A 30 24.34 10.26 -0.05
CA ASN A 30 24.84 9.10 0.69
C ASN A 30 24.06 8.81 1.99
N GLY A 31 22.79 9.23 2.04
CA GLY A 31 21.93 9.12 3.21
C GLY A 31 20.73 8.21 2.99
N ASN A 32 20.02 7.94 4.09
CA ASN A 32 18.79 7.15 4.11
C ASN A 32 17.58 8.06 4.33
N PHE A 33 16.46 7.61 3.81
CA PHE A 33 15.14 8.16 4.08
C PHE A 33 14.20 7.02 4.47
N GLU A 34 13.65 7.10 5.68
CA GLU A 34 12.65 6.17 6.20
C GLU A 34 11.30 6.86 6.29
N TYR A 35 10.26 6.19 5.82
CA TYR A 35 8.91 6.73 5.84
C TYR A 35 7.88 5.61 6.05
N THR A 36 6.92 5.86 6.93
CA THR A 36 5.74 5.02 7.07
C THR A 36 4.64 5.60 6.21
N ILE A 37 4.25 4.87 5.17
CA ILE A 37 3.15 5.22 4.30
C ILE A 37 1.87 4.70 4.94
N GLU A 38 0.99 5.61 5.33
CA GLU A 38 -0.35 5.28 5.81
C GLU A 38 -1.34 5.30 4.65
N SER A 39 -2.34 4.42 4.66
CA SER A 39 -3.49 4.49 3.73
C SER A 39 -4.23 5.83 3.89
N ALA A 40 -4.91 6.28 2.84
CA ALA A 40 -5.54 7.60 2.78
C ALA A 40 -6.65 7.79 3.82
N GLU A 41 -7.32 6.71 4.24
CA GLU A 41 -8.36 6.73 5.25
C GLU A 41 -7.99 5.86 6.45
N SER A 42 -7.88 6.48 7.62
CA SER A 42 -7.61 5.77 8.89
C SER A 42 -8.76 4.86 9.36
N LEU A 43 -9.91 4.89 8.68
CA LEU A 43 -11.14 4.21 9.07
C LEU A 43 -11.33 2.90 8.30
N GLN A 44 -10.35 1.99 8.30
CA GLN A 44 -10.44 0.60 7.76
C GLN A 44 -10.96 0.41 6.32
N ASN A 45 -11.34 1.48 5.63
CA ASN A 45 -11.98 1.45 4.33
C ASN A 45 -10.93 1.42 3.23
N SER A 46 -9.73 1.95 3.46
CA SER A 46 -8.63 1.92 2.49
C SER A 46 -7.57 0.91 2.87
N ARG A 47 -6.98 0.26 1.87
CA ARG A 47 -5.76 -0.53 2.03
C ARG A 47 -4.80 -0.26 0.87
N ILE A 48 -3.51 -0.25 1.18
CA ILE A 48 -2.43 -0.12 0.21
C ILE A 48 -2.26 -1.45 -0.53
N VAL A 49 -2.35 -1.40 -1.86
CA VAL A 49 -2.17 -2.53 -2.80
C VAL A 49 -0.83 -2.48 -3.52
N ASP A 50 -0.28 -1.30 -3.75
CA ASP A 50 1.11 -1.21 -4.23
C ASP A 50 1.70 0.17 -3.97
N ILE A 51 3.01 0.30 -4.13
CA ILE A 51 3.77 1.51 -3.83
C ILE A 51 4.66 1.82 -5.03
N PHE A 52 4.59 3.08 -5.49
CA PHE A 52 5.37 3.60 -6.61
C PHE A 52 6.11 4.85 -6.19
N TRP A 53 7.20 5.16 -6.91
CA TRP A 53 7.93 6.39 -6.71
C TRP A 53 8.50 6.93 -8.01
N GLU A 54 8.63 8.26 -8.04
CA GLU A 54 9.40 9.00 -9.04
C GLU A 54 10.60 9.63 -8.33
N ALA A 55 11.71 9.78 -9.02
CA ALA A 55 12.91 10.40 -8.48
C ALA A 55 13.57 11.31 -9.52
N SER A 56 14.22 12.38 -9.05
CA SER A 56 15.01 13.26 -9.92
C SER A 56 16.13 12.49 -10.65
N GLU A 57 16.70 11.48 -10.01
CA GLU A 57 17.64 10.53 -10.61
C GLU A 57 17.32 9.11 -10.12
N ILE A 58 16.54 8.33 -10.88
CA ILE A 58 16.06 7.02 -10.42
C ILE A 58 17.17 6.00 -10.13
N ASN A 59 18.26 6.03 -10.91
CA ASN A 59 19.39 5.13 -10.73
C ASN A 59 20.22 5.45 -9.48
N ALA A 60 20.01 6.62 -8.88
CA ALA A 60 20.67 7.03 -7.64
C ALA A 60 20.03 6.40 -6.39
N ILE A 61 18.86 5.75 -6.54
CA ILE A 61 18.08 5.24 -5.42
C ILE A 61 18.10 3.72 -5.40
N SER A 62 18.45 3.17 -4.24
CA SER A 62 18.24 1.75 -3.92
C SER A 62 17.15 1.64 -2.84
N ILE A 63 16.26 0.66 -2.98
CA ILE A 63 15.39 0.27 -1.87
C ILE A 63 16.24 -0.56 -0.90
N SER A 64 16.39 -0.07 0.33
CA SER A 64 17.16 -0.74 1.38
C SER A 64 16.28 -1.68 2.21
N GLU A 65 15.00 -1.35 2.39
CA GLU A 65 14.03 -2.16 3.11
C GLU A 65 12.60 -1.83 2.63
N LYS A 66 11.85 -2.88 2.27
CA LYS A 66 10.39 -2.85 2.13
C LYS A 66 9.90 -3.95 3.06
N ASP A 67 8.92 -3.64 3.90
CA ASP A 67 8.30 -4.67 4.73
C ASP A 67 7.86 -5.84 3.81
N ASN A 68 8.37 -7.05 4.04
CA ASN A 68 8.18 -8.22 3.15
C ASN A 68 6.83 -8.90 3.36
N GLU A 69 6.03 -8.32 4.23
CA GLU A 69 4.63 -8.59 4.42
C GLU A 69 3.91 -8.45 3.06
N SER A 70 3.20 -9.51 2.66
CA SER A 70 2.49 -9.57 1.38
C SER A 70 1.27 -8.66 1.45
N ILE A 71 1.37 -7.50 0.80
CA ILE A 71 0.28 -6.54 0.57
C ILE A 71 -1.06 -7.29 0.35
N PRO A 72 -2.15 -6.80 0.97
CA PRO A 72 -2.40 -5.39 1.32
C PRO A 72 -2.39 -5.01 2.81
N TYR A 73 -2.14 -3.72 3.11
CA TYR A 73 -2.00 -3.19 4.48
C TYR A 73 -2.60 -1.79 4.67
N ASP A 74 -2.93 -1.48 5.93
CA ASP A 74 -3.35 -0.12 6.32
C ASP A 74 -2.15 0.84 6.39
N SER A 75 -0.94 0.31 6.63
CA SER A 75 0.31 1.06 6.59
C SER A 75 1.51 0.18 6.18
N VAL A 76 2.52 0.79 5.54
CA VAL A 76 3.74 0.10 5.09
C VAL A 76 4.98 0.97 5.36
N LYS A 77 6.02 0.39 5.96
CA LYS A 77 7.32 1.05 6.11
C LYS A 77 8.17 0.86 4.85
N ILE A 78 8.74 1.95 4.34
CA ILE A 78 9.69 1.93 3.23
C ILE A 78 10.98 2.69 3.60
N CYS A 79 12.11 2.15 3.15
CA CYS A 79 13.41 2.78 3.28
C CYS A 79 14.10 2.90 1.93
N PHE A 80 14.57 4.11 1.63
CA PHE A 80 15.35 4.42 0.43
C PHE A 80 16.75 4.86 0.82
N TYR A 81 17.74 4.39 0.07
CA TYR A 81 19.11 4.84 0.15
C TYR A 81 19.50 5.60 -1.12
N ASN A 82 20.08 6.79 -0.94
CA ASN A 82 20.65 7.58 -2.03
C ASN A 82 22.14 7.27 -2.16
N ASN A 83 22.53 6.62 -3.25
CA ASN A 83 23.93 6.25 -3.55
C ASN A 83 24.71 7.34 -4.32
N SER A 84 24.11 8.51 -4.54
CA SER A 84 24.73 9.61 -5.29
C SER A 84 25.40 10.65 -4.38
N ASN A 85 26.21 11.50 -5.02
CA ASN A 85 26.87 12.64 -4.39
C ASN A 85 26.01 13.90 -4.31
N SER A 86 24.75 13.84 -4.76
CA SER A 86 23.78 14.94 -4.75
C SER A 86 22.59 14.59 -3.86
N THR A 87 21.81 15.61 -3.48
CA THR A 87 20.48 15.39 -2.87
C THR A 87 19.52 14.92 -3.94
N ILE A 88 18.71 13.91 -3.64
CA ILE A 88 17.70 13.38 -4.56
C ILE A 88 16.32 13.69 -4.03
N ASP A 89 15.48 14.23 -4.90
CA ASP A 89 14.07 14.41 -4.62
C ASP A 89 13.28 13.20 -5.10
N ILE A 90 12.42 12.67 -4.24
CA ILE A 90 11.46 11.61 -4.57
C ILE A 90 10.03 12.10 -4.40
N ARG A 91 9.11 11.50 -5.16
CA ARG A 91 7.67 11.62 -4.96
C ARG A 91 7.08 10.24 -4.82
N LEU A 92 6.30 10.02 -3.75
CA LEU A 92 5.74 8.72 -3.42
C LEU A 92 4.27 8.66 -3.82
N TYR A 93 3.86 7.49 -4.29
CA TYR A 93 2.49 7.19 -4.64
C TYR A 93 2.10 5.80 -4.11
N THR A 94 0.83 5.61 -3.83
CA THR A 94 0.24 4.30 -3.54
C THR A 94 -0.90 4.00 -4.49
N ILE A 95 -1.10 2.72 -4.80
CA ILE A 95 -2.37 2.24 -5.33
C ILE A 95 -3.17 1.73 -4.14
N GLU A 96 -4.37 2.26 -3.93
CA GLU A 96 -5.22 1.92 -2.80
C GLU A 96 -6.59 1.40 -3.26
N GLU A 97 -7.07 0.36 -2.58
CA GLU A 97 -8.43 -0.16 -2.76
C GLU A 97 -9.32 0.26 -1.62
N PHE A 98 -10.53 0.70 -1.95
CA PHE A 98 -11.54 1.07 -0.97
C PHE A 98 -12.60 -0.02 -0.79
N GLU A 99 -13.05 -0.23 0.45
CA GLU A 99 -14.23 -1.02 0.74
C GLU A 99 -15.47 -0.32 0.18
N THR A 100 -16.27 -1.04 -0.60
CA THR A 100 -17.50 -0.51 -1.20
C THR A 100 -18.76 -1.17 -0.69
N GLY A 101 -18.62 -2.29 0.04
CA GLY A 101 -19.73 -2.93 0.72
C GLY A 101 -19.42 -4.33 1.18
N ILE A 102 -20.48 -5.04 1.53
CA ILE A 102 -20.43 -6.40 2.07
C ILE A 102 -21.36 -7.29 1.24
N ILE A 103 -20.89 -8.48 0.89
CA ILE A 103 -21.68 -9.50 0.19
C ILE A 103 -21.93 -10.66 1.14
N GLU A 104 -23.20 -11.06 1.26
CA GLU A 104 -23.61 -12.27 1.97
C GLU A 104 -23.89 -13.38 0.96
N VAL A 105 -23.23 -14.52 1.14
CA VAL A 105 -23.39 -15.71 0.29
C VAL A 105 -23.91 -16.85 1.13
N GLU A 106 -25.01 -17.46 0.71
CA GLU A 106 -25.51 -18.70 1.31
C GLU A 106 -24.62 -19.88 0.88
N GLY A 107 -24.07 -20.60 1.86
CA GLY A 107 -23.35 -21.85 1.63
C GLY A 107 -24.03 -23.03 2.33
N GLU A 108 -23.91 -24.22 1.73
CA GLU A 108 -24.23 -25.47 2.43
C GLU A 108 -23.01 -25.90 3.26
N SER A 109 -23.23 -26.23 4.54
CA SER A 109 -22.20 -26.85 5.38
C SER A 109 -21.96 -28.30 4.96
N SER A 110 -20.73 -28.61 4.54
CA SER A 110 -20.24 -29.96 4.20
C SER A 110 -20.22 -30.92 5.38
#